data_AF-A0A0J5T915-F1
#
_entry.id   AF-A0A0J5T915-F1
#
_cell.length_a   1.000
_cell.length_b   1.000
_cell.length_c   1.000
_cell.angle_alpha   90.00
_cell.angle_beta   90.00
_cell.angle_gamma   90.00
#
_symmetry.space_group_name_H-M   'P 1'
#
loop_
_entity.id
_entity.type
_entity.pdbx_description
1 polymer ?
#
loop_
_entity_poly.entity_id
_entity_poly.type
_entity_poly.pdbx_seq_one_letter_code
_entity_poly.pdbx_strand_id
1 'polypeptide(L)'
;MLSKFGKLARDHRDQLGLTVDEFARLMRMGVEDIEACENQRALCDEDLVSQYSQVLGISKGSQPHLNLSDAANEANQRYTYHRKFLGDDRLMALLARHGDALSDAAKAKINRIVADDIARLASIPKYQPKDAVANVDDAAGKIAPEPLQPRAPLPSLSPARFASLVLLSEDIRQLYIQNEEPLSAVAFLKAEAERSEDLTFEVCANMPLFAPDSDVVIAGGSRGHTIFAQESFVAGCVATPRSLGNHVLLHEYAHHRLHAEDIRNAEAGYLPPHRLAHPGGAIPQDTELDAAFALTSLTELEADFLATLLTIPWIKLAEVAIEGYKLRFMTRKLARDFGAPEQVAERLVRYLRIDVARDRIREGLYRQNRIDHPFLLLL
;
A
#
# COMPACT_ATOMS: atom_id res chain seq x y z
N MET A 1 23.63 -0.47 20.91
CA MET A 1 24.03 0.93 20.64
C MET A 1 22.74 1.72 20.55
N LEU A 2 22.57 2.77 21.35
CA LEU A 2 21.33 3.56 21.37
C LEU A 2 21.16 4.32 20.06
N SER A 3 19.93 4.41 19.57
CA SER A 3 19.62 5.25 18.43
C SER A 3 19.67 6.72 18.81
N LYS A 4 19.75 7.61 17.81
CA LYS A 4 19.70 9.06 18.04
C LYS A 4 18.41 9.47 18.75
N PHE A 5 17.28 8.84 18.38
CA PHE A 5 16.01 8.98 19.09
C PHE A 5 16.11 8.50 20.54
N GLY A 6 16.55 7.26 20.75
CA GLY A 6 16.65 6.68 22.08
C GLY A 6 17.63 7.39 23.00
N LYS A 7 18.70 7.96 22.45
CA LYS A 7 19.62 8.82 23.20
C LYS A 7 18.92 10.08 23.67
N LEU A 8 18.23 10.80 22.78
CA LEU A 8 17.50 12.03 23.15
C LEU A 8 16.37 11.75 24.15
N ALA A 9 15.60 10.69 23.94
CA ALA A 9 14.53 10.29 24.84
C ALA A 9 15.07 9.91 26.23
N ARG A 10 16.18 9.16 26.29
CA ARG A 10 16.87 8.81 27.54
C ARG A 10 17.45 10.03 28.24
N ASP A 11 18.16 10.89 27.52
CA ASP A 11 18.76 12.09 28.10
C ASP A 11 17.68 12.99 28.74
N HIS A 12 16.51 13.12 28.11
CA HIS A 12 15.37 13.85 28.68
C HIS A 12 14.68 13.12 29.84
N ARG A 13 14.55 11.80 29.79
CA ARG A 13 14.03 11.01 30.91
C ARG A 13 14.94 11.12 32.14
N ASP A 14 16.25 11.02 31.93
CA ASP A 14 17.26 11.08 32.98
C ASP A 14 17.29 12.49 33.61
N GLN A 15 17.06 13.55 32.82
CA GLN A 15 16.87 14.92 33.33
C GLN A 15 15.66 15.07 34.26
N LEU A 16 14.62 14.27 34.04
CA LEU A 16 13.43 14.23 34.90
C LEU A 16 13.58 13.26 36.08
N GLY A 17 14.70 12.54 36.18
CA GLY A 17 14.98 11.59 37.26
C GLY A 17 14.12 10.32 37.20
N LEU A 18 13.57 9.98 36.03
CA LEU A 18 12.68 8.83 35.85
C LEU A 18 13.48 7.57 35.49
N THR A 19 13.18 6.45 36.14
CA THR A 19 13.66 5.13 35.71
C THR A 19 12.89 4.64 34.46
N VAL A 20 13.43 3.64 33.75
CA VAL A 20 12.76 3.07 32.55
C VAL A 20 11.39 2.48 32.92
N ASP A 21 11.29 1.81 34.07
CA ASP A 21 10.03 1.23 34.58
C ASP A 21 8.98 2.30 34.92
N GLU A 22 9.38 3.39 35.59
CA GLU A 22 8.48 4.52 35.87
C GLU A 22 8.01 5.19 34.58
N PHE A 23 8.92 5.37 33.62
CA PHE A 23 8.59 5.95 32.32
C PHE A 23 7.63 5.06 31.52
N ALA A 24 7.85 3.74 31.51
CA ALA A 24 6.98 2.77 30.85
C ALA A 24 5.56 2.79 31.44
N ARG A 25 5.43 2.90 32.77
CA ARG A 25 4.12 3.06 33.44
C ARG A 25 3.41 4.35 33.04
N LEU A 26 4.12 5.47 32.95
CA LEU A 26 3.55 6.76 32.53
C LEU A 26 3.08 6.72 31.07
N MET A 27 3.84 6.04 30.21
CA MET A 27 3.51 5.79 28.80
C MET A 27 2.42 4.71 28.61
N ARG A 28 2.10 3.93 29.65
CA ARG A 28 1.22 2.75 29.58
C ARG A 28 1.72 1.68 28.61
N MET A 29 3.04 1.45 28.59
CA MET A 29 3.72 0.48 27.73
C MET A 29 4.57 -0.49 28.56
N GLY A 30 4.99 -1.61 27.96
CA GLY A 30 5.95 -2.51 28.59
C GLY A 30 7.36 -1.90 28.61
N VAL A 31 8.15 -2.25 29.63
CA VAL A 31 9.57 -1.84 29.72
C VAL A 31 10.35 -2.29 28.48
N GLU A 32 10.08 -3.52 28.02
CA GLU A 32 10.70 -4.09 26.82
C GLU A 32 10.38 -3.28 25.55
N ASP A 33 9.18 -2.70 25.46
CA ASP A 33 8.76 -1.89 24.32
C ASP A 33 9.47 -0.53 24.31
N ILE A 34 9.61 0.11 25.47
CA ILE A 34 10.38 1.35 25.66
C ILE A 34 11.84 1.10 25.27
N GLU A 35 12.44 0.01 25.77
CA GLU A 35 13.80 -0.35 25.42
C GLU A 35 13.95 -0.71 23.94
N ALA A 36 12.97 -1.39 23.35
CA ALA A 36 12.98 -1.72 21.92
C ALA A 36 12.93 -0.44 21.07
N CYS A 37 12.12 0.55 21.44
CA CYS A 37 12.04 1.83 20.75
C CYS A 37 13.34 2.63 20.88
N GLU A 38 13.89 2.77 22.10
CA GLU A 38 15.14 3.50 22.33
C GLU A 38 16.34 2.86 21.62
N ASN A 39 16.38 1.52 21.61
CA ASN A 39 17.43 0.76 20.93
C ASN A 39 17.13 0.52 19.45
N GLN A 40 16.08 1.13 18.87
CA GLN A 40 15.73 1.03 17.45
C GLN A 40 15.53 -0.42 16.97
N ARG A 41 14.92 -1.23 17.84
CA ARG A 41 14.43 -2.58 17.56
C ARG A 41 12.95 -2.58 17.16
N ALA A 42 12.24 -1.47 17.40
CA ALA A 42 10.87 -1.20 16.99
C ALA A 42 10.76 0.14 16.25
N LEU A 43 9.70 0.29 15.45
CA LEU A 43 9.35 1.58 14.83
C LEU A 43 8.83 2.55 15.89
N CYS A 44 9.19 3.81 15.76
CA CYS A 44 8.74 4.90 16.62
C CYS A 44 7.86 5.85 15.81
N ASP A 45 6.57 5.58 15.70
CA ASP A 45 5.64 6.42 14.93
C ASP A 45 5.37 7.78 15.60
N GLU A 46 4.64 8.64 14.91
CA GLU A 46 4.35 10.01 15.38
C GLU A 46 3.49 10.03 16.65
N ASP A 47 2.64 9.02 16.84
CA ASP A 47 1.82 8.87 18.04
C ASP A 47 2.70 8.52 19.24
N LEU A 48 3.65 7.61 19.08
CA LEU A 48 4.64 7.28 20.09
C LEU A 48 5.51 8.50 20.43
N VAL A 49 6.00 9.23 19.43
CA VAL A 49 6.78 10.46 19.64
C VAL A 49 5.97 11.52 20.39
N SER A 50 4.68 11.65 20.06
CA SER A 50 3.78 12.58 20.74
C SER A 50 3.55 12.20 22.20
N GLN A 51 3.37 10.90 22.48
CA GLN A 51 3.24 10.38 23.84
C GLN A 51 4.53 10.54 24.66
N TYR A 52 5.69 10.22 24.07
CA TYR A 52 6.99 10.48 24.67
C TYR A 52 7.15 11.96 25.03
N SER A 53 6.81 12.85 24.09
CA SER A 53 6.90 14.29 24.31
C SER A 53 5.98 14.75 25.43
N GLN A 54 4.77 14.20 25.51
CA GLN A 54 3.81 14.49 26.58
C GLN A 54 4.35 14.06 27.96
N VAL A 55 4.85 12.84 28.09
CA VAL A 55 5.38 12.31 29.36
C VAL A 55 6.67 13.03 29.76
N LEU A 56 7.49 13.44 28.80
CA LEU A 56 8.71 14.21 29.03
C LEU A 56 8.45 15.71 29.29
N GLY A 57 7.18 16.16 29.31
CA GLY A 57 6.84 17.56 29.50
C GLY A 57 7.31 18.48 28.36
N ILE A 58 7.57 17.91 27.18
CA ILE A 58 8.02 18.63 25.99
C ILE A 58 6.79 19.12 25.22
N SER A 59 6.67 20.43 25.07
CA SER A 59 5.55 21.03 24.33
C SER A 59 5.60 20.66 22.84
N LYS A 60 4.44 20.27 22.27
CA LYS A 60 4.32 19.95 20.84
C LYS A 60 4.75 21.14 19.98
N GLY A 61 5.61 20.89 18.99
CA GLY A 61 6.17 21.93 18.11
C GLY A 61 7.34 22.74 18.69
N SER A 62 7.74 22.49 19.93
CA SER A 62 8.99 23.04 20.48
C SER A 62 10.23 22.43 19.81
N GLN A 63 11.38 23.11 19.88
CA GLN A 63 12.62 22.59 19.30
C GLN A 63 12.99 21.17 19.81
N PRO A 64 12.84 20.83 21.11
CA PRO A 64 13.07 19.47 21.58
C PRO A 64 12.08 18.44 20.99
N HIS A 65 10.81 18.81 20.80
CA HIS A 65 9.81 17.95 20.13
C HIS A 65 10.21 17.68 18.67
N LEU A 66 10.59 18.74 17.93
CA LEU A 66 11.03 18.61 16.54
C LEU A 66 12.29 17.74 16.44
N ASN A 67 13.25 17.91 17.36
CA ASN A 67 14.46 17.09 17.40
C ASN A 67 14.15 15.61 17.68
N LEU A 68 13.20 15.31 18.57
CA LEU A 68 12.74 13.93 18.82
C LEU A 68 12.02 13.34 17.60
N SER A 69 11.14 14.12 16.97
CA SER A 69 10.41 13.70 15.76
C SER A 69 11.36 13.44 14.58
N ASP A 70 12.32 14.32 14.34
CA ASP A 70 13.33 14.15 13.29
C ASP A 70 14.23 12.93 13.58
N ALA A 71 14.63 12.74 14.84
CA ALA A 71 15.44 11.58 15.22
C ALA A 71 14.66 10.26 15.12
N ALA A 72 13.35 10.26 15.43
CA ALA A 72 12.47 9.09 15.25
C ALA A 72 12.29 8.78 13.77
N ASN A 73 12.07 9.79 12.92
CA ASN A 73 11.98 9.64 11.48
C ASN A 73 13.28 9.09 10.87
N GLU A 74 14.43 9.62 11.28
CA GLU A 74 15.75 9.12 10.88
C GLU A 74 15.96 7.66 11.34
N ALA A 75 15.56 7.34 12.57
CA ALA A 75 15.64 5.99 13.12
C ALA A 75 14.72 5.01 12.39
N ASN A 76 13.49 5.40 12.07
CA ASN A 76 12.53 4.60 11.32
C ASN A 76 12.98 4.36 9.88
N GLN A 77 13.54 5.39 9.22
CA GLN A 77 14.12 5.24 7.89
C GLN A 77 15.26 4.23 7.89
N ARG A 78 16.16 4.30 8.88
CA ARG A 78 17.25 3.31 9.04
C ARG A 78 16.73 1.93 9.41
N TYR A 79 15.74 1.81 10.30
CA TYR A 79 15.10 0.55 10.65
C TYR A 79 14.45 -0.11 9.43
N THR A 80 13.70 0.67 8.66
CA THR A 80 13.05 0.23 7.41
C THR A 80 14.08 -0.13 6.35
N TYR A 81 15.18 0.61 6.24
CA TYR A 81 16.30 0.29 5.37
C TYR A 81 16.93 -1.05 5.78
N HIS A 82 17.36 -1.20 7.04
CA HIS A 82 17.95 -2.44 7.55
C HIS A 82 17.01 -3.64 7.41
N ARG A 83 15.70 -3.48 7.63
CA ARG A 83 14.72 -4.57 7.47
C ARG A 83 14.43 -4.92 6.01
N LYS A 84 14.51 -3.95 5.08
CA LYS A 84 14.44 -4.21 3.63
C LYS A 84 15.67 -4.96 3.09
N PHE A 85 16.81 -4.88 3.78
CA PHE A 85 18.05 -5.55 3.39
C PHE A 85 18.34 -6.83 4.21
N LEU A 86 17.57 -7.10 5.27
CA LEU A 86 17.58 -8.38 5.99
C LEU A 86 16.77 -9.40 5.18
N GLY A 87 17.46 -9.98 4.20
CA GLY A 87 16.90 -10.91 3.20
C GLY A 87 17.37 -10.62 1.77
N ASP A 88 18.33 -9.72 1.56
CA ASP A 88 18.76 -9.35 0.22
C ASP A 88 19.74 -10.41 -0.34
N ASP A 89 19.25 -11.18 -1.31
CA ASP A 89 20.06 -11.97 -2.25
C ASP A 89 21.19 -11.13 -2.84
N ARG A 90 21.11 -9.79 -2.86
CA ARG A 90 22.23 -8.92 -3.27
C ARG A 90 23.31 -8.79 -2.22
N LEU A 91 23.06 -8.88 -0.92
CA LEU A 91 24.13 -8.89 0.09
C LEU A 91 24.89 -10.23 0.01
N MET A 92 24.17 -11.33 -0.12
CA MET A 92 24.76 -12.67 -0.36
C MET A 92 25.43 -12.76 -1.74
N ALA A 93 24.88 -12.13 -2.79
CA ALA A 93 25.50 -12.05 -4.11
C ALA A 93 26.68 -11.06 -4.16
N LEU A 94 26.66 -9.96 -3.40
CA LEU A 94 27.82 -9.07 -3.23
C LEU A 94 28.93 -9.77 -2.44
N LEU A 95 28.59 -10.58 -1.43
CA LEU A 95 29.52 -11.45 -0.72
C LEU A 95 30.05 -12.57 -1.61
N ALA A 96 29.22 -13.17 -2.47
CA ALA A 96 29.67 -14.17 -3.43
C ALA A 96 30.53 -13.55 -4.55
N ARG A 97 30.24 -12.31 -4.95
CA ARG A 97 30.91 -11.62 -6.07
C ARG A 97 32.15 -10.83 -5.67
N HIS A 98 32.25 -10.40 -4.41
CA HIS A 98 33.38 -9.63 -3.87
C HIS A 98 34.01 -10.29 -2.63
N GLY A 99 33.56 -11.49 -2.25
CA GLY A 99 34.05 -12.22 -1.08
C GLY A 99 35.54 -12.48 -1.13
N ASP A 100 36.11 -12.76 -2.30
CA ASP A 100 37.53 -13.03 -2.45
C ASP A 100 38.42 -11.82 -2.13
N ALA A 101 37.87 -10.60 -2.20
CA ALA A 101 38.56 -9.37 -1.82
C ALA A 101 38.43 -9.02 -0.34
N LEU A 102 37.61 -9.76 0.43
CA LEU A 102 37.44 -9.56 1.87
C LEU A 102 38.45 -10.42 2.64
N SER A 103 39.04 -9.86 3.69
CA SER A 103 39.89 -10.61 4.61
C SER A 103 39.09 -11.70 5.35
N ASP A 104 39.74 -12.79 5.74
CA ASP A 104 39.08 -13.89 6.45
C ASP A 104 38.43 -13.45 7.76
N ALA A 105 39.01 -12.44 8.42
CA ALA A 105 38.43 -11.81 9.60
C ALA A 105 37.11 -11.08 9.28
N ALA A 106 37.00 -10.42 8.12
CA ALA A 106 35.77 -9.77 7.69
C ALA A 106 34.71 -10.81 7.31
N LYS A 107 35.09 -11.89 6.61
CA LYS A 107 34.19 -13.01 6.28
C LYS A 107 33.62 -13.68 7.54
N ALA A 108 34.47 -13.98 8.52
CA ALA A 108 34.05 -14.59 9.78
C ALA A 108 33.07 -13.70 10.55
N LYS A 109 33.31 -12.37 10.56
CA LYS A 109 32.43 -11.41 11.23
C LYS A 109 31.06 -11.33 10.55
N ILE A 110 31.01 -11.35 9.22
CA ILE A 110 29.77 -11.31 8.44
C ILE A 110 28.98 -12.61 8.65
N ASN A 111 29.62 -13.77 8.58
CA ASN A 111 28.96 -15.06 8.81
C ASN A 111 28.38 -15.16 10.23
N ARG A 112 29.08 -14.61 11.23
CA ARG A 112 28.56 -14.54 12.60
C ARG A 112 27.31 -13.68 12.72
N ILE A 113 27.31 -12.48 12.10
CA ILE A 113 26.14 -11.59 12.11
C ILE A 113 24.92 -12.28 11.48
N VAL A 114 25.13 -12.98 10.36
CA VAL A 114 24.06 -13.72 9.66
C VAL A 114 23.54 -14.89 10.52
N ALA A 115 24.43 -15.66 11.13
CA ALA A 115 24.04 -16.77 12.01
C ALA A 115 23.28 -16.30 13.25
N ASP A 116 23.72 -15.20 13.87
CA ASP A 116 23.07 -14.58 15.02
C ASP A 116 21.66 -14.06 14.65
N ASP A 117 21.48 -13.51 13.43
CA ASP A 117 20.17 -13.07 12.96
C ASP A 117 19.22 -14.23 12.61
N ILE A 118 19.73 -15.32 12.02
CA ILE A 118 18.93 -16.53 11.76
C ILE A 118 18.44 -17.15 13.08
N ALA A 119 19.33 -17.28 14.07
CA ALA A 119 18.97 -17.79 15.39
C ALA A 119 17.94 -16.90 16.09
N ARG A 120 18.05 -15.57 15.92
CA ARG A 120 17.09 -14.58 16.44
C ARG A 120 15.73 -14.64 15.74
N LEU A 121 15.66 -14.98 14.46
CA LEU A 121 14.40 -15.12 13.73
C LEU A 121 13.68 -16.42 14.11
N ALA A 122 14.42 -17.49 14.36
CA ALA A 122 13.88 -18.78 14.81
C ALA A 122 13.29 -18.74 16.23
N SER A 123 13.62 -17.74 17.05
CA SER A 123 13.08 -17.58 18.41
C SER A 123 11.79 -16.75 18.47
N ILE A 124 11.25 -16.29 17.33
CA ILE A 124 10.01 -15.50 17.26
C ILE A 124 8.81 -16.47 17.20
N PRO A 125 7.91 -16.53 18.21
CA PRO A 125 6.87 -17.57 18.34
C PRO A 125 5.75 -17.59 17.28
N LYS A 126 5.82 -16.75 16.24
CA LYS A 126 4.84 -16.69 15.13
C LYS A 126 5.45 -17.00 13.76
N TYR A 127 6.74 -17.32 13.70
CA TYR A 127 7.36 -17.83 12.48
C TYR A 127 7.41 -19.36 12.53
N GLN A 128 6.25 -20.01 12.38
CA GLN A 128 6.24 -21.41 12.00
C GLN A 128 6.28 -21.48 10.48
N PRO A 129 7.32 -22.05 9.85
CA PRO A 129 7.25 -22.40 8.45
C PRO A 129 6.07 -23.36 8.29
N LYS A 130 5.08 -22.98 7.48
CA LYS A 130 4.11 -23.93 6.93
C LYS A 130 4.92 -24.93 6.11
N ASP A 131 5.20 -26.09 6.72
CA ASP A 131 5.50 -27.41 6.11
C ASP A 131 6.35 -28.27 7.07
N ALA A 132 5.90 -28.39 8.32
CA ALA A 132 6.40 -29.40 9.23
C ALA A 132 5.25 -30.28 9.72
N VAL A 133 4.73 -31.12 8.83
CA VAL A 133 4.12 -32.39 9.24
C VAL A 133 5.26 -33.40 9.33
N ALA A 134 5.44 -33.94 10.52
CA ALA A 134 6.53 -34.83 10.88
C ALA A 134 6.45 -36.21 10.18
N ASN A 135 7.66 -36.72 9.93
CA ASN A 135 8.07 -38.12 9.78
C ASN A 135 7.64 -38.87 8.53
N VAL A 136 8.59 -39.12 7.63
CA VAL A 136 9.03 -40.49 7.25
C VAL A 136 10.52 -40.42 6.88
N ASP A 137 11.37 -41.00 7.72
CA ASP A 137 12.72 -41.46 7.32
C ASP A 137 12.58 -42.52 6.21
N ASP A 138 13.57 -42.58 5.31
CA ASP A 138 13.74 -43.53 4.20
C ASP A 138 13.00 -43.26 2.88
N ALA A 139 13.54 -42.32 2.10
CA ALA A 139 13.85 -42.60 0.69
C ALA A 139 14.92 -41.62 0.19
N ALA A 140 16.18 -42.07 0.23
CA ALA A 140 17.29 -41.40 -0.42
C ALA A 140 17.11 -41.41 -1.95
N GLY A 141 16.39 -40.41 -2.46
CA GLY A 141 16.40 -40.00 -3.86
C GLY A 141 16.72 -38.52 -3.90
N LYS A 142 17.89 -38.16 -4.43
CA LYS A 142 18.33 -36.76 -4.60
C LYS A 142 17.30 -35.97 -5.41
N ILE A 143 16.37 -35.29 -4.75
CA ILE A 143 15.65 -34.17 -5.34
C ILE A 143 16.43 -32.94 -4.90
N ALA A 144 17.22 -32.39 -5.84
CA ALA A 144 17.80 -31.08 -5.64
C ALA A 144 16.65 -30.11 -5.32
N PRO A 145 16.77 -29.23 -4.31
CA PRO A 145 15.76 -28.19 -4.10
C PRO A 145 15.64 -27.41 -5.40
N GLU A 146 14.45 -27.41 -5.99
CA GLU A 146 14.20 -26.63 -7.19
C GLU A 146 14.56 -25.17 -6.88
N PRO A 147 15.36 -24.50 -7.73
CA PRO A 147 15.66 -23.10 -7.55
C PRO A 147 14.34 -22.34 -7.46
N LEU A 148 14.15 -21.61 -6.35
CA LEU A 148 13.03 -20.68 -6.18
C LEU A 148 12.93 -19.85 -7.46
N GLN A 149 11.88 -20.07 -8.23
CA GLN A 149 11.71 -19.36 -9.48
C GLN A 149 11.73 -17.85 -9.17
N PRO A 150 12.46 -17.04 -9.96
CA PRO A 150 12.47 -15.60 -9.78
C PRO A 150 11.02 -15.11 -9.77
N ARG A 151 10.64 -14.37 -8.71
CA ARG A 151 9.31 -13.74 -8.64
C ARG A 151 9.06 -13.02 -9.95
N ALA A 152 7.98 -13.40 -10.64
CA ALA A 152 7.62 -12.78 -11.92
C ALA A 152 7.58 -11.25 -11.73
N PRO A 153 8.10 -10.47 -12.69
CA PRO A 153 8.01 -9.02 -12.62
C PRO A 153 6.53 -8.63 -12.54
N LEU A 154 6.21 -7.68 -11.64
CA LEU A 154 4.86 -7.12 -11.56
C LEU A 154 4.44 -6.58 -12.94
N PRO A 155 3.17 -6.75 -13.35
CA PRO A 155 2.68 -6.20 -14.60
C PRO A 155 2.91 -4.69 -14.65
N SER A 156 3.19 -4.17 -15.84
CA SER A 156 3.45 -2.75 -16.06
C SER A 156 2.70 -2.24 -17.30
N LEU A 157 2.11 -1.06 -17.19
CA LEU A 157 1.48 -0.37 -18.31
C LEU A 157 2.52 0.28 -19.23
N SER A 158 2.21 0.34 -20.51
CA SER A 158 2.91 1.23 -21.43
C SER A 158 2.56 2.70 -21.10
N PRO A 159 3.45 3.67 -21.39
CA PRO A 159 3.15 5.10 -21.22
C PRO A 159 1.89 5.56 -21.95
N ALA A 160 1.63 4.99 -23.14
CA ALA A 160 0.43 5.31 -23.92
C ALA A 160 -0.84 4.79 -23.23
N ARG A 161 -0.83 3.55 -22.72
CA ARG A 161 -1.99 2.98 -22.01
C ARG A 161 -2.26 3.73 -20.71
N PHE A 162 -1.22 4.06 -19.96
CA PHE A 162 -1.33 4.91 -18.77
C PHE A 162 -1.97 6.28 -19.10
N ALA A 163 -1.49 6.96 -20.15
CA ALA A 163 -2.07 8.25 -20.56
C ALA A 163 -3.55 8.12 -20.96
N SER A 164 -3.93 7.04 -21.65
CA SER A 164 -5.34 6.76 -21.96
C SER A 164 -6.20 6.60 -20.70
N LEU A 165 -5.70 5.92 -19.66
CA LEU A 165 -6.42 5.79 -18.39
C LEU A 165 -6.58 7.14 -17.68
N VAL A 166 -5.54 7.98 -17.69
CA VAL A 166 -5.60 9.33 -17.12
C VAL A 166 -6.69 10.16 -17.80
N LEU A 167 -6.68 10.20 -19.14
CA LEU A 167 -7.67 10.99 -19.90
C LEU A 167 -9.09 10.44 -19.77
N LEU A 168 -9.24 9.12 -19.75
CA LEU A 168 -10.53 8.48 -19.47
C LEU A 168 -11.05 8.85 -18.08
N SER A 169 -10.17 8.83 -17.06
CA SER A 169 -10.55 9.21 -15.70
C SER A 169 -10.98 10.68 -15.62
N GLU A 170 -10.32 11.57 -16.37
CA GLU A 170 -10.68 12.98 -16.46
C GLU A 170 -12.07 13.15 -17.08
N ASP A 171 -12.32 12.47 -18.20
CA ASP A 171 -13.61 12.51 -18.90
C ASP A 171 -14.75 12.06 -17.98
N ILE A 172 -14.55 10.97 -17.24
CA ILE A 172 -15.53 10.47 -16.28
C ILE A 172 -15.71 11.47 -15.13
N ARG A 173 -14.62 11.94 -14.52
CA ARG A 173 -14.72 12.86 -13.37
C ARG A 173 -15.42 14.17 -13.75
N GLN A 174 -15.16 14.73 -14.93
CA GLN A 174 -15.83 15.95 -15.41
C GLN A 174 -17.35 15.79 -15.56
N LEU A 175 -17.84 14.57 -15.84
CA LEU A 175 -19.28 14.32 -15.97
C LEU A 175 -20.00 14.23 -14.62
N TYR A 176 -19.31 13.83 -13.56
CA TYR A 176 -19.93 13.48 -12.27
C TYR A 176 -19.50 14.34 -11.09
N ILE A 177 -18.39 15.06 -11.21
CA ILE A 177 -17.80 15.81 -10.12
C ILE A 177 -17.57 17.24 -10.58
N GLN A 178 -18.10 18.17 -9.81
CA GLN A 178 -17.68 19.56 -9.87
C GLN A 178 -16.55 19.73 -8.85
N ASN A 179 -15.38 20.21 -9.29
CA ASN A 179 -14.21 20.52 -8.45
C ASN A 179 -13.38 19.29 -7.97
N GLU A 180 -12.59 19.51 -6.91
CA GLU A 180 -11.62 18.57 -6.35
C GLU A 180 -12.19 17.60 -5.31
N GLU A 181 -13.51 17.45 -5.25
CA GLU A 181 -14.15 16.60 -4.25
C GLU A 181 -13.94 15.10 -4.52
N PRO A 182 -13.92 14.27 -3.46
CA PRO A 182 -13.97 12.82 -3.60
C PRO A 182 -15.25 12.39 -4.33
N LEU A 183 -15.12 11.45 -5.27
CA LEU A 183 -16.28 10.86 -5.95
C LEU A 183 -17.06 9.99 -4.98
N SER A 184 -18.37 10.21 -4.85
CA SER A 184 -19.24 9.23 -4.18
C SER A 184 -19.42 8.02 -5.09
N ALA A 185 -18.72 6.91 -4.81
CA ALA A 185 -18.74 5.73 -5.67
C ALA A 185 -20.15 5.15 -5.80
N VAL A 186 -20.94 5.15 -4.72
CA VAL A 186 -22.31 4.65 -4.71
C VAL A 186 -23.23 5.51 -5.57
N ALA A 187 -23.16 6.84 -5.45
CA ALA A 187 -23.99 7.74 -6.26
C ALA A 187 -23.59 7.67 -7.75
N PHE A 188 -22.28 7.60 -8.01
CA PHE A 188 -21.72 7.42 -9.34
C PHE A 188 -22.19 6.12 -10.00
N LEU A 189 -22.06 4.98 -9.33
CA LEU A 189 -22.48 3.68 -9.84
C LEU A 189 -23.98 3.62 -10.15
N LYS A 190 -24.81 4.24 -9.31
CA LYS A 190 -26.25 4.37 -9.58
C LYS A 190 -26.51 5.18 -10.85
N ALA A 191 -25.85 6.33 -11.00
CA ALA A 191 -26.00 7.17 -12.19
C ALA A 191 -25.49 6.50 -13.47
N GLU A 192 -24.37 5.77 -13.39
CA GLU A 192 -23.86 4.98 -14.52
C GLU A 192 -24.80 3.82 -14.89
N ALA A 193 -25.34 3.10 -13.91
CA ALA A 193 -26.32 2.03 -14.16
C ALA A 193 -27.64 2.55 -14.77
N GLU A 194 -28.02 3.81 -14.50
CA GLU A 194 -29.18 4.44 -15.15
C GLU A 194 -28.88 4.87 -16.60
N ARG A 195 -27.60 5.11 -16.94
CA ARG A 195 -27.18 5.60 -18.27
C ARG A 195 -26.72 4.49 -19.20
N SER A 196 -26.20 3.39 -18.68
CA SER A 196 -25.70 2.27 -19.46
C SER A 196 -26.69 1.11 -19.47
N GLU A 197 -27.05 0.64 -20.67
CA GLU A 197 -27.93 -0.54 -20.81
C GLU A 197 -27.24 -1.85 -20.41
N ASP A 198 -25.91 -1.85 -20.25
CA ASP A 198 -25.08 -3.02 -20.00
C ASP A 198 -24.35 -3.00 -18.64
N LEU A 199 -24.74 -2.10 -17.74
CA LEU A 199 -24.28 -2.06 -16.35
C LEU A 199 -25.48 -2.01 -15.40
N THR A 200 -25.49 -2.92 -14.43
CA THR A 200 -26.41 -2.89 -13.30
C THR A 200 -25.62 -2.76 -12.01
N PHE A 201 -26.13 -2.00 -11.04
CA PHE A 201 -25.59 -1.92 -9.69
C PHE A 201 -26.65 -2.36 -8.68
N GLU A 202 -26.40 -3.47 -7.99
CA GLU A 202 -27.34 -4.07 -7.06
C GLU A 202 -26.78 -4.06 -5.64
N VAL A 203 -27.59 -3.54 -4.70
CA VAL A 203 -27.27 -3.58 -3.27
C VAL A 203 -28.06 -4.73 -2.65
N CYS A 204 -27.35 -5.71 -2.10
CA CYS A 204 -27.95 -6.94 -1.61
C CYS A 204 -27.81 -7.04 -0.09
N ALA A 205 -28.86 -7.53 0.58
CA ALA A 205 -28.76 -7.87 2.01
C ALA A 205 -27.80 -9.04 2.26
N ASN A 206 -27.82 -10.02 1.35
CA ASN A 206 -26.88 -11.14 1.30
C ASN A 206 -26.30 -11.24 -0.11
N MET A 207 -25.01 -11.56 -0.18
CA MET A 207 -24.33 -11.69 -1.46
C MET A 207 -24.79 -12.93 -2.21
N PRO A 208 -24.73 -12.92 -3.56
CA PRO A 208 -25.10 -14.08 -4.35
C PRO A 208 -24.38 -15.35 -3.90
N LEU A 209 -25.06 -16.50 -4.01
CA LEU A 209 -24.53 -17.81 -3.57
C LEU A 209 -23.19 -18.18 -4.21
N PHE A 210 -22.87 -17.56 -5.33
CA PHE A 210 -21.65 -17.78 -6.09
C PHE A 210 -20.44 -16.99 -5.50
N ALA A 211 -20.70 -15.95 -4.71
CA ALA A 211 -19.71 -15.12 -4.03
C ALA A 211 -20.16 -14.75 -2.59
N PRO A 212 -20.47 -15.75 -1.72
CA PRO A 212 -21.14 -15.50 -0.44
C PRO A 212 -20.27 -14.74 0.58
N ASP A 213 -18.94 -14.79 0.42
CA ASP A 213 -17.96 -14.19 1.34
C ASP A 213 -17.35 -12.87 0.82
N SER A 214 -17.93 -12.26 -0.21
CA SER A 214 -17.40 -11.03 -0.83
C SER A 214 -18.17 -9.81 -0.37
N ASP A 215 -17.53 -8.66 -0.13
CA ASP A 215 -18.29 -7.43 0.17
C ASP A 215 -18.84 -6.76 -1.10
N VAL A 216 -18.10 -6.90 -2.21
CA VAL A 216 -18.45 -6.42 -3.55
C VAL A 216 -17.97 -7.45 -4.57
N VAL A 217 -18.69 -7.63 -5.67
CA VAL A 217 -18.24 -8.45 -6.81
C VAL A 217 -18.90 -7.99 -8.10
N ILE A 218 -18.16 -8.02 -9.21
CA ILE A 218 -18.74 -7.91 -10.55
C ILE A 218 -19.00 -9.29 -11.17
N ALA A 219 -20.16 -9.46 -11.80
CA ALA A 219 -20.50 -10.65 -12.57
C ALA A 219 -20.92 -10.29 -14.00
N GLY A 220 -20.50 -11.11 -14.96
CA GLY A 220 -20.96 -11.03 -16.34
C GLY A 220 -22.29 -11.75 -16.56
N GLY A 221 -23.08 -11.26 -17.52
CA GLY A 221 -24.34 -11.87 -17.93
C GLY A 221 -24.71 -11.53 -19.37
N SER A 222 -25.76 -12.16 -19.88
CA SER A 222 -26.25 -11.99 -21.26
C SER A 222 -26.71 -10.57 -21.61
N ARG A 223 -26.97 -9.74 -20.60
CA ARG A 223 -27.41 -8.34 -20.73
C ARG A 223 -26.34 -7.32 -20.33
N GLY A 224 -25.12 -7.74 -20.05
CA GLY A 224 -24.05 -6.85 -19.56
C GLY A 224 -23.46 -7.33 -18.23
N HIS A 225 -23.11 -6.40 -17.37
CA HIS A 225 -22.45 -6.67 -16.09
C HIS A 225 -23.29 -6.22 -14.92
N THR A 226 -23.26 -6.97 -13.83
CA THR A 226 -23.86 -6.56 -12.57
C THR A 226 -22.78 -6.45 -11.51
N ILE A 227 -22.67 -5.27 -10.88
CA ILE A 227 -21.87 -5.06 -9.68
C ILE A 227 -22.80 -5.29 -8.48
N PHE A 228 -22.54 -6.33 -7.71
CA PHE A 228 -23.23 -6.62 -6.46
C PHE A 228 -22.41 -6.06 -5.30
N ALA A 229 -23.07 -5.40 -4.35
CA ALA A 229 -22.44 -4.93 -3.12
C ALA A 229 -23.32 -5.20 -1.90
N GLN A 230 -22.71 -5.61 -0.79
CA GLN A 230 -23.44 -5.87 0.44
C GLN A 230 -23.96 -4.57 1.06
N GLU A 231 -25.20 -4.58 1.58
CA GLU A 231 -25.84 -3.40 2.16
C GLU A 231 -25.01 -2.76 3.30
N SER A 232 -24.43 -3.58 4.19
CA SER A 232 -23.55 -3.11 5.27
C SER A 232 -22.29 -2.42 4.74
N PHE A 233 -21.72 -2.94 3.65
CA PHE A 233 -20.55 -2.36 3.01
C PHE A 233 -20.89 -1.02 2.34
N VAL A 234 -22.00 -0.96 1.60
CA VAL A 234 -22.50 0.27 0.98
C VAL A 234 -22.82 1.32 2.03
N ALA A 235 -23.44 0.94 3.15
CA ALA A 235 -23.71 1.84 4.26
C ALA A 235 -22.40 2.44 4.83
N GLY A 236 -21.35 1.63 4.98
CA GLY A 236 -20.02 2.10 5.35
C GLY A 236 -19.43 3.11 4.35
N CYS A 237 -19.54 2.82 3.06
CA CYS A 237 -19.06 3.70 1.98
C CYS A 237 -19.78 5.04 1.94
N VAL A 238 -21.09 5.07 2.22
CA VAL A 238 -21.89 6.30 2.30
C VAL A 238 -21.53 7.10 3.56
N ALA A 239 -21.39 6.43 4.70
CA ALA A 239 -21.02 7.08 5.97
C ALA A 239 -19.60 7.65 5.94
N THR A 240 -18.69 7.04 5.19
CA THR A 240 -17.30 7.49 5.04
C THR A 240 -16.92 7.62 3.55
N PRO A 241 -17.19 8.79 2.92
CA PRO A 241 -16.92 9.01 1.49
C PRO A 241 -15.44 8.89 1.09
N ARG A 242 -14.51 8.99 2.06
CA ARG A 242 -13.05 8.85 1.86
C ARG A 242 -12.55 7.49 2.39
N SER A 243 -13.35 6.45 2.23
CA SER A 243 -12.99 5.08 2.63
C SER A 243 -12.42 4.29 1.46
N LEU A 244 -11.56 3.32 1.77
CA LEU A 244 -11.10 2.33 0.81
C LEU A 244 -12.26 1.56 0.15
N GLY A 245 -13.41 1.44 0.83
CA GLY A 245 -14.60 0.82 0.25
C GLY A 245 -15.14 1.55 -0.99
N ASN A 246 -15.01 2.89 -1.07
CA ASN A 246 -15.35 3.62 -2.28
C ASN A 246 -14.38 3.28 -3.43
N HIS A 247 -13.09 3.09 -3.15
CA HIS A 247 -12.12 2.64 -4.16
C HIS A 247 -12.46 1.23 -4.66
N VAL A 248 -12.82 0.29 -3.78
CA VAL A 248 -13.22 -1.08 -4.17
C VAL A 248 -14.44 -1.06 -5.11
N LEU A 249 -15.45 -0.23 -4.84
CA LEU A 249 -16.59 -0.06 -5.76
C LEU A 249 -16.17 0.47 -7.14
N LEU A 250 -15.24 1.42 -7.17
CA LEU A 250 -14.70 1.98 -8.41
C LEU A 250 -13.78 1.01 -9.15
N HIS A 251 -13.16 0.06 -8.45
CA HIS A 251 -12.39 -1.04 -9.02
C HIS A 251 -13.26 -1.97 -9.85
N GLU A 252 -14.40 -2.39 -9.30
CA GLU A 252 -15.36 -3.22 -10.04
C GLU A 252 -15.96 -2.47 -11.24
N TYR A 253 -16.20 -1.17 -11.10
CA TYR A 253 -16.55 -0.33 -12.25
C TYR A 253 -15.45 -0.27 -13.31
N ALA A 254 -14.19 -0.19 -12.90
CA ALA A 254 -13.08 -0.15 -13.84
C ALA A 254 -12.95 -1.47 -14.62
N HIS A 255 -13.23 -2.61 -13.98
CA HIS A 255 -13.38 -3.90 -14.64
C HIS A 255 -14.46 -3.86 -15.72
N HIS A 256 -15.67 -3.40 -15.38
CA HIS A 256 -16.73 -3.18 -16.36
C HIS A 256 -16.25 -2.31 -17.53
N ARG A 257 -15.61 -1.17 -17.23
CA ARG A 257 -15.32 -0.14 -18.23
C ARG A 257 -14.19 -0.52 -19.19
N LEU A 258 -13.20 -1.27 -18.71
CA LEU A 258 -11.97 -1.59 -19.45
C LEU A 258 -11.95 -3.02 -20.00
N HIS A 259 -12.65 -3.94 -19.33
CA HIS A 259 -12.53 -5.39 -19.55
C HIS A 259 -13.90 -6.07 -19.75
N ALA A 260 -14.90 -5.31 -20.21
CA ALA A 260 -16.26 -5.78 -20.49
C ALA A 260 -16.31 -7.10 -21.28
N GLU A 261 -15.49 -7.25 -22.31
CA GLU A 261 -15.49 -8.45 -23.16
C GLU A 261 -14.92 -9.68 -22.44
N ASP A 262 -13.92 -9.49 -21.59
CA ASP A 262 -13.31 -10.56 -20.79
C ASP A 262 -14.31 -11.09 -19.74
N ILE A 263 -15.13 -10.19 -19.18
CA ILE A 263 -16.13 -10.54 -18.16
C ILE A 263 -17.37 -11.21 -18.78
N ARG A 264 -17.81 -10.79 -19.99
CA ARG A 264 -18.96 -11.39 -20.71
C ARG A 264 -18.74 -12.86 -21.12
N ASN A 265 -17.49 -13.27 -21.38
CA ASN A 265 -17.17 -14.58 -21.95
C ASN A 265 -16.86 -15.68 -20.90
N ALA A 266 -16.90 -15.34 -19.61
CA ALA A 266 -16.48 -16.26 -18.56
C ALA A 266 -17.67 -17.02 -17.94
N GLU A 267 -17.90 -18.26 -18.38
CA GLU A 267 -18.72 -19.27 -17.64
C GLU A 267 -18.07 -19.71 -16.30
N ALA A 268 -16.98 -19.05 -15.87
CA ALA A 268 -16.34 -19.21 -14.56
C ALA A 268 -15.74 -17.87 -14.06
N GLY A 269 -16.40 -16.75 -14.35
CA GLY A 269 -15.91 -15.39 -14.11
C GLY A 269 -15.74 -15.05 -12.63
N TYR A 270 -14.51 -15.12 -12.13
CA TYR A 270 -14.12 -14.47 -10.89
C TYR A 270 -12.77 -13.81 -11.09
N LEU A 271 -12.77 -12.49 -11.13
CA LEU A 271 -11.66 -11.75 -10.56
C LEU A 271 -12.02 -11.62 -9.07
N PRO A 272 -11.25 -12.23 -8.15
CA PRO A 272 -11.58 -12.11 -6.74
C PRO A 272 -11.59 -10.60 -6.43
N PRO A 273 -12.65 -10.09 -5.77
CA PRO A 273 -12.57 -8.74 -5.24
C PRO A 273 -11.31 -8.64 -4.40
N HIS A 274 -10.77 -7.42 -4.25
CA HIS A 274 -9.82 -7.13 -3.17
C HIS A 274 -10.40 -7.74 -1.89
N ARG A 275 -9.94 -8.94 -1.53
CA ARG A 275 -10.29 -9.59 -0.28
C ARG A 275 -9.60 -8.77 0.78
N LEU A 276 -10.27 -7.73 1.25
CA LEU A 276 -10.03 -7.23 2.59
C LEU A 276 -10.20 -8.45 3.48
N ALA A 277 -9.11 -8.85 4.11
CA ALA A 277 -9.07 -10.11 4.83
C ALA A 277 -10.20 -10.20 5.87
N HIS A 278 -10.95 -11.30 5.74
CA HIS A 278 -11.74 -12.00 6.75
C HIS A 278 -13.20 -11.62 7.05
N PRO A 279 -14.03 -12.66 7.36
CA PRO A 279 -15.43 -12.53 7.70
C PRO A 279 -15.58 -12.02 9.13
N GLY A 280 -16.25 -10.88 9.28
CA GLY A 280 -16.59 -10.36 10.59
C GLY A 280 -16.55 -8.84 10.71
N GLY A 281 -17.25 -8.12 9.81
CA GLY A 281 -17.85 -6.82 10.12
C GLY A 281 -16.95 -5.67 10.60
N ALA A 282 -15.63 -5.79 10.52
CA ALA A 282 -14.70 -4.71 10.82
C ALA A 282 -13.79 -4.54 9.61
N ILE A 283 -13.90 -3.39 8.93
CA ILE A 283 -12.95 -2.97 7.90
C ILE A 283 -11.55 -3.03 8.55
N PRO A 284 -10.63 -3.91 8.11
CA PRO A 284 -9.32 -4.02 8.72
C PRO A 284 -8.59 -2.69 8.56
N GLN A 285 -8.07 -2.13 9.66
CA GLN A 285 -7.27 -0.90 9.61
C GLN A 285 -5.84 -1.11 9.10
N ASP A 286 -5.41 -2.36 8.89
CA ASP A 286 -4.08 -2.71 8.39
C ASP A 286 -4.18 -3.58 7.13
N THR A 287 -3.99 -2.98 5.94
CA THR A 287 -4.20 -3.63 4.63
C THR A 287 -2.94 -3.64 3.72
N GLU A 288 -1.73 -3.52 4.28
CA GLU A 288 -0.51 -3.43 3.44
C GLU A 288 -0.06 -4.74 2.81
N LEU A 289 -0.42 -5.90 3.39
CA LEU A 289 0.03 -7.22 2.94
C LEU A 289 -0.95 -7.90 1.96
N ASP A 290 -2.24 -7.63 2.07
CA ASP A 290 -3.27 -8.25 1.21
C ASP A 290 -3.39 -7.56 -0.16
N ALA A 291 -3.16 -6.24 -0.23
CA ALA A 291 -3.16 -5.49 -1.50
C ALA A 291 -2.04 -5.92 -2.47
N ALA A 292 -0.95 -6.50 -1.97
CA ALA A 292 0.17 -6.98 -2.79
C ALA A 292 -0.15 -8.28 -3.56
N PHE A 293 -1.16 -9.04 -3.11
CA PHE A 293 -1.59 -10.29 -3.75
C PHE A 293 -2.61 -10.08 -4.88
N ALA A 294 -3.22 -8.90 -5.01
CA ALA A 294 -4.25 -8.63 -6.03
C ALA A 294 -3.69 -8.27 -7.42
N LEU A 295 -2.43 -7.79 -7.52
CA LEU A 295 -1.84 -7.29 -8.77
C LEU A 295 -1.19 -8.39 -9.64
N THR A 296 -1.90 -9.50 -9.85
CA THR A 296 -1.36 -10.68 -10.56
C THR A 296 -1.55 -10.63 -12.07
N SER A 297 -2.41 -9.73 -12.58
CA SER A 297 -2.68 -9.57 -14.02
C SER A 297 -2.59 -8.10 -14.46
N LEU A 298 -2.42 -7.89 -15.77
CA LEU A 298 -2.49 -6.55 -16.37
C LEU A 298 -3.90 -5.95 -16.19
N THR A 299 -4.93 -6.78 -16.26
CA THR A 299 -6.34 -6.43 -16.04
C THR A 299 -6.57 -5.83 -14.65
N GLU A 300 -6.10 -6.51 -13.59
CA GLU A 300 -6.21 -5.99 -12.22
C GLU A 300 -5.45 -4.68 -12.03
N LEU A 301 -4.27 -4.58 -12.64
CA LEU A 301 -3.50 -3.34 -12.59
C LEU A 301 -4.22 -2.17 -13.26
N GLU A 302 -4.82 -2.40 -14.43
CA GLU A 302 -5.57 -1.37 -15.16
C GLU A 302 -6.81 -0.94 -14.39
N ALA A 303 -7.54 -1.89 -13.79
CA ALA A 303 -8.68 -1.61 -12.93
C ALA A 303 -8.28 -0.79 -11.68
N ASP A 304 -7.23 -1.22 -10.97
CA ASP A 304 -6.72 -0.51 -9.79
C ASP A 304 -6.28 0.92 -10.15
N PHE A 305 -5.63 1.09 -11.30
CA PHE A 305 -5.17 2.39 -11.77
C PHE A 305 -6.33 3.31 -12.09
N LEU A 306 -7.31 2.85 -12.86
CA LEU A 306 -8.48 3.66 -13.20
C LEU A 306 -9.29 3.98 -11.94
N ALA A 307 -9.53 3.01 -11.05
CA ALA A 307 -10.21 3.24 -9.78
C ALA A 307 -9.50 4.29 -8.93
N THR A 308 -8.17 4.20 -8.80
CA THR A 308 -7.39 5.20 -8.06
C THR A 308 -7.44 6.58 -8.69
N LEU A 309 -7.43 6.68 -10.03
CA LEU A 309 -7.57 7.94 -10.76
C LEU A 309 -8.99 8.53 -10.67
N LEU A 310 -10.00 7.68 -10.47
CA LEU A 310 -11.38 8.11 -10.17
C LEU A 310 -11.54 8.54 -8.71
N THR A 311 -10.82 7.91 -7.78
CA THR A 311 -10.80 8.28 -6.35
C THR A 311 -10.03 9.59 -6.12
N ILE A 312 -8.80 9.69 -6.64
CA ILE A 312 -7.91 10.83 -6.48
C ILE A 312 -7.88 11.63 -7.79
N PRO A 313 -8.20 12.94 -7.80
CA PRO A 313 -8.00 13.78 -8.97
C PRO A 313 -6.56 13.65 -9.47
N TRP A 314 -6.36 13.19 -10.70
CA TRP A 314 -5.02 12.91 -11.21
C TRP A 314 -4.13 14.15 -11.29
N ILE A 315 -4.72 15.35 -11.39
CA ILE A 315 -3.99 16.61 -11.30
C ILE A 315 -3.25 16.76 -9.97
N LYS A 316 -3.83 16.30 -8.85
CA LYS A 316 -3.17 16.29 -7.53
C LYS A 316 -2.02 15.29 -7.49
N LEU A 317 -2.17 14.14 -8.15
CA LEU A 317 -1.07 13.19 -8.32
C LEU A 317 0.05 13.79 -9.18
N ALA A 318 -0.29 14.61 -10.18
CA ALA A 318 0.67 15.29 -11.05
C ALA A 318 1.43 16.40 -10.32
N GLU A 319 0.75 17.22 -9.51
CA GLU A 319 1.39 18.21 -8.64
C GLU A 319 2.43 17.55 -7.73
N VAL A 320 2.05 16.48 -7.04
CA VAL A 320 2.97 15.69 -6.21
C VAL A 320 4.14 15.15 -7.02
N ALA A 321 3.90 14.66 -8.24
CA ALA A 321 4.94 14.14 -9.13
C ALA A 321 5.96 15.22 -9.56
N ILE A 322 5.52 16.47 -9.70
CA ILE A 322 6.30 17.60 -10.22
C ILE A 322 7.03 18.36 -9.11
N GLU A 323 6.40 18.56 -7.94
CA GLU A 323 6.96 19.34 -6.82
C GLU A 323 8.22 18.72 -6.18
N GLY A 324 8.50 17.43 -6.46
CA GLY A 324 9.81 16.78 -6.25
C GLY A 324 10.27 16.53 -4.80
N TYR A 325 9.82 17.32 -3.83
CA TYR A 325 10.14 17.17 -2.40
C TYR A 325 9.11 16.29 -1.68
N LYS A 326 9.56 15.46 -0.73
CA LYS A 326 8.69 14.60 0.11
C LYS A 326 7.68 13.72 -0.66
N LEU A 327 8.00 13.32 -1.89
CA LEU A 327 7.14 12.55 -2.80
C LEU A 327 6.36 11.42 -2.12
N ARG A 328 7.06 10.53 -1.39
CA ARG A 328 6.40 9.40 -0.70
C ARG A 328 5.44 9.88 0.38
N PHE A 329 5.85 10.83 1.21
CA PHE A 329 5.00 11.37 2.27
C PHE A 329 3.75 12.05 1.69
N MET A 330 3.92 12.88 0.66
CA MET A 330 2.80 13.57 0.02
C MET A 330 1.86 12.60 -0.70
N THR A 331 2.40 11.59 -1.38
CA THR A 331 1.58 10.57 -2.05
C THR A 331 0.76 9.76 -1.07
N ARG A 332 1.36 9.35 0.06
CA ARG A 332 0.65 8.60 1.11
C ARG A 332 -0.42 9.44 1.78
N LYS A 333 -0.09 10.69 2.12
CA LYS A 333 -1.05 11.64 2.66
C LYS A 333 -2.24 11.80 1.70
N LEU A 334 -1.96 12.01 0.41
CA LEU A 334 -2.98 12.16 -0.61
C LEU A 334 -3.85 10.89 -0.76
N ALA A 335 -3.23 9.71 -0.79
CA ALA A 335 -3.94 8.43 -0.85
C ALA A 335 -4.88 8.25 0.36
N ARG A 336 -4.43 8.59 1.57
CA ARG A 336 -5.25 8.57 2.79
C ARG A 336 -6.37 9.60 2.76
N ASP A 337 -6.08 10.83 2.34
CA ASP A 337 -7.04 11.94 2.30
C ASP A 337 -8.22 11.67 1.35
N PHE A 338 -8.02 10.78 0.37
CA PHE A 338 -9.02 10.39 -0.62
C PHE A 338 -9.53 8.93 -0.47
N GLY A 339 -8.94 8.12 0.40
CA GLY A 339 -9.35 6.72 0.60
C GLY A 339 -8.92 5.78 -0.52
N ALA A 340 -7.70 5.91 -1.03
CA ALA A 340 -7.13 5.06 -2.08
C ALA A 340 -5.91 4.25 -1.60
N PRO A 341 -5.58 3.12 -2.25
CA PRO A 341 -4.42 2.32 -1.90
C PRO A 341 -3.10 3.08 -2.09
N GLU A 342 -2.31 3.24 -1.03
CA GLU A 342 -1.05 4.00 -1.06
C GLU A 342 -0.07 3.46 -2.12
N GLN A 343 0.01 2.14 -2.27
CA GLN A 343 0.92 1.49 -3.21
C GLN A 343 0.55 1.80 -4.68
N VAL A 344 -0.75 1.85 -4.99
CA VAL A 344 -1.24 2.16 -6.34
C VAL A 344 -1.02 3.64 -6.65
N ALA A 345 -1.32 4.53 -5.70
CA ALA A 345 -1.02 5.96 -5.82
C ALA A 345 0.48 6.23 -6.04
N GLU A 346 1.36 5.56 -5.28
CA GLU A 346 2.82 5.65 -5.48
C GLU A 346 3.25 5.22 -6.88
N ARG A 347 2.60 4.20 -7.47
CA ARG A 347 2.91 3.76 -8.83
C ARG A 347 2.45 4.79 -9.87
N LEU A 348 1.24 5.32 -9.73
CA LEU A 348 0.71 6.37 -10.63
C LEU A 348 1.62 7.62 -10.64
N VAL A 349 2.05 8.07 -9.46
CA VAL A 349 2.99 9.20 -9.34
C VAL A 349 4.31 8.91 -10.05
N ARG A 350 4.83 7.67 -9.98
CA ARG A 350 6.03 7.29 -10.74
C ARG A 350 5.81 7.33 -12.25
N TYR A 351 4.63 6.93 -12.73
CA TYR A 351 4.25 7.05 -14.14
C TYR A 351 4.19 8.51 -14.59
N LEU A 352 3.62 9.40 -13.76
CA LEU A 352 3.56 10.84 -14.04
C LEU A 352 4.94 11.51 -14.08
N ARG A 353 5.99 10.88 -13.53
CA ARG A 353 7.37 11.37 -13.64
C ARG A 353 8.08 10.94 -14.92
N ILE A 354 7.50 10.05 -15.71
CA ILE A 354 8.07 9.60 -16.98
C ILE A 354 7.72 10.63 -18.06
N ASP A 355 8.71 11.27 -18.67
CA ASP A 355 8.52 12.31 -19.71
C ASP A 355 7.63 11.83 -20.85
N VAL A 356 7.90 10.64 -21.37
CA VAL A 356 7.10 10.04 -22.45
C VAL A 356 5.64 9.84 -22.04
N ALA A 357 5.35 9.51 -20.78
CA ALA A 357 3.98 9.39 -20.30
C ALA A 357 3.29 10.77 -20.24
N ARG A 358 3.99 11.79 -19.74
CA ARG A 358 3.50 13.18 -19.70
C ARG A 358 3.25 13.74 -21.10
N ASP A 359 4.14 13.47 -22.05
CA ASP A 359 3.98 13.88 -23.45
C ASP A 359 2.74 13.25 -24.09
N ARG A 360 2.44 11.98 -23.77
CA ARG A 360 1.21 11.32 -24.26
C ARG A 360 -0.06 11.91 -23.65
N ILE A 361 -0.04 12.29 -22.37
CA ILE A 361 -1.16 13.00 -21.74
C ILE A 361 -1.34 14.37 -22.42
N ARG A 362 -0.25 15.11 -22.62
CA ARG A 362 -0.23 16.41 -23.32
C ARG A 362 -0.83 16.28 -24.71
N GLU A 363 -0.37 15.31 -25.50
CA GLU A 363 -0.87 15.03 -26.85
C GLU A 363 -2.38 14.72 -26.85
N GLY A 364 -2.85 13.92 -25.89
CA GLY A 364 -4.27 13.61 -25.75
C GLY A 364 -5.13 14.82 -25.39
N LEU A 365 -4.70 15.66 -24.44
CA LEU A 365 -5.37 16.92 -24.10
C LEU A 365 -5.48 17.85 -25.32
N TYR A 366 -4.40 18.00 -26.10
CA TYR A 366 -4.42 18.78 -27.34
C TYR A 366 -5.42 18.22 -28.36
N ARG A 367 -5.45 16.89 -28.55
CA ARG A 367 -6.41 16.24 -29.47
C ARG A 367 -7.86 16.42 -29.02
N GLN A 368 -8.11 16.52 -27.73
CA GLN A 368 -9.43 16.81 -27.15
C GLN A 368 -9.76 18.33 -27.13
N ASN A 369 -8.89 19.18 -27.71
CA ASN A 369 -9.02 20.64 -27.70
C ASN A 369 -9.07 21.27 -26.29
N ARG A 370 -8.43 20.64 -25.30
CA ARG A 370 -8.33 21.10 -23.90
C ARG A 370 -7.00 21.79 -23.64
N ILE A 371 -6.75 22.87 -24.38
CA ILE A 371 -5.46 23.60 -24.38
C ILE A 371 -5.23 24.45 -23.13
N ASP A 372 -6.27 24.70 -22.37
CA ASP A 372 -6.31 25.47 -21.12
C ASP A 372 -6.22 24.58 -19.87
N HIS A 373 -6.04 23.27 -20.06
CA HIS A 373 -6.02 22.31 -18.96
C HIS A 373 -4.86 22.61 -17.98
N PRO A 374 -5.09 22.66 -16.65
CA PRO A 374 -4.08 23.06 -15.65
C PRO A 374 -2.77 22.26 -15.72
N PHE A 375 -2.84 20.97 -16.09
CA PHE A 375 -1.65 20.14 -16.29
C PHE A 375 -0.68 20.72 -17.33
N LEU A 376 -1.16 21.38 -18.38
CA LEU A 376 -0.31 22.01 -19.39
C LEU A 376 0.48 23.20 -18.84
N LEU A 377 0.02 23.80 -17.73
CA LEU A 377 0.70 24.87 -17.00
C LEU A 377 1.70 24.34 -15.96
N LEU A 378 1.56 23.07 -15.55
CA LEU A 378 2.46 22.41 -14.60
C LEU A 378 3.74 21.86 -15.25
N LEU A 379 3.75 21.71 -16.58
CA LEU A 379 4.88 21.23 -17.38
C LEU A 379 5.70 22.40 -17.92
#